data_AF-A0A8T3L2Z0-F1
#
_entry.id   AF-A0A8T3L2Z0-F1
#
_cell.length_a   1.000
_cell.length_b   1.000
_cell.length_c   1.000
_cell.angle_alpha   90.00
_cell.angle_beta   90.00
_cell.angle_gamma   90.00
#
_symmetry.space_group_name_H-M   'P 1'
#
loop_
_entity.id
_entity.type
_entity.pdbx_description
1 polymer ?
#
loop_
_entity_poly.entity_id
_entity_poly.type
_entity_poly.pdbx_seq_one_letter_code
_entity_poly.pdbx_strand_id
1 'polypeptide(L)'
;MLSLYSDLGAYGRSLNIKSPATDSPSDPFVFATSNSIDFAIDTDKHFLIDDVGDVFIENASPKFTLKDITSTTEIDFSGFIDFVDSTDVRMGYMGYPYSTSRALYVRNEIIGGELSFCTEGFVRATVTASGELLVGYTVDQGAYKLQVNGAALIAGDVDVTGTLRQAGVEVATLQSLLDGVGLGKSLAANGYATLPGGLIIQWGLTRMALTLASWDVHLS
;
A
#
# COMPACT_ATOMS: atom_id res chain seq x y z
N MET A 1 8.19 36.03 -38.67
CA MET A 1 7.58 34.70 -38.49
C MET A 1 8.20 33.80 -39.54
N LEU A 2 8.93 32.77 -39.12
CA LEU A 2 9.42 31.74 -40.03
C LEU A 2 8.33 30.67 -40.10
N SER A 3 7.68 30.53 -41.26
CA SER A 3 6.70 29.47 -41.50
C SER A 3 7.32 28.48 -42.48
N LEU A 4 7.55 27.26 -42.02
CA LEU A 4 8.06 26.17 -42.85
C LEU A 4 6.87 25.29 -43.25
N TYR A 5 6.44 25.40 -44.50
CA TYR A 5 5.44 24.51 -45.09
C TYR A 5 6.17 23.52 -46.00
N SER A 6 6.05 22.23 -45.71
CA SER A 6 6.60 21.19 -46.56
C SER A 6 5.56 20.09 -46.73
N ASP A 7 5.09 19.90 -47.97
CA ASP A 7 4.39 18.69 -48.35
C ASP A 7 5.43 17.57 -48.50
N LEU A 8 5.69 16.90 -47.37
CA LEU A 8 6.61 15.77 -47.31
C LEU A 8 6.01 14.50 -47.93
N GLY A 9 4.86 14.55 -48.64
CA GLY A 9 4.27 13.46 -49.42
C GLY A 9 4.37 12.05 -48.80
N ALA A 10 4.49 11.00 -49.63
CA ALA A 10 4.58 9.60 -49.16
C ALA A 10 6.01 9.05 -49.13
N TYR A 11 6.27 8.09 -48.23
CA TYR A 11 7.47 7.23 -48.11
C TYR A 11 8.78 7.87 -47.60
N GLY A 12 8.97 7.93 -46.28
CA GLY A 12 10.32 8.06 -45.68
C GLY A 12 10.95 9.46 -45.71
N ARG A 13 10.14 10.52 -45.56
CA ARG A 13 10.66 11.90 -45.49
C ARG A 13 10.84 12.35 -44.05
N SER A 14 11.92 13.11 -43.79
CA SER A 14 12.24 13.66 -42.47
C SER A 14 12.39 15.19 -42.56
N LEU A 15 11.67 15.90 -41.71
CA LEU A 15 11.96 17.31 -41.42
C LEU A 15 13.08 17.34 -40.39
N ASN A 16 14.30 17.68 -40.82
CA ASN A 16 15.44 17.80 -39.92
C ASN A 16 15.68 19.27 -39.58
N ILE A 17 15.33 19.67 -38.36
CA ILE A 17 15.72 20.97 -37.82
C ILE A 17 17.03 20.74 -37.06
N LYS A 18 18.15 21.27 -37.58
CA LYS A 18 19.50 21.08 -37.02
C LYS A 18 20.01 22.39 -36.40
N SER A 19 20.72 22.30 -35.28
CA SER A 19 21.46 23.42 -34.66
C SER A 19 22.91 23.52 -35.19
N PRO A 20 23.63 24.62 -34.92
CA PRO A 20 25.05 24.79 -35.27
C PRO A 20 25.98 23.78 -34.56
N ALA A 21 27.15 23.56 -35.14
CA ALA A 21 28.06 22.43 -34.87
C ALA A 21 28.90 22.48 -33.59
N THR A 22 28.70 23.43 -32.66
CA THR A 22 29.54 23.52 -31.46
C THR A 22 28.93 22.75 -30.29
N ASP A 23 29.71 21.82 -29.77
CA ASP A 23 29.45 20.80 -28.75
C ASP A 23 29.52 21.33 -27.31
N SER A 24 29.14 22.58 -27.10
CA SER A 24 29.18 23.22 -25.78
C SER A 24 28.17 22.55 -24.84
N PRO A 25 28.60 21.86 -23.77
CA PRO A 25 27.68 21.27 -22.79
C PRO A 25 26.89 22.33 -21.99
N SER A 26 27.26 23.61 -22.14
CA SER A 26 26.56 24.77 -21.57
C SER A 26 25.48 25.38 -22.48
N ASP A 27 25.37 24.96 -23.74
CA ASP A 27 24.41 25.52 -24.70
C ASP A 27 23.38 24.46 -25.12
N PRO A 28 22.37 24.16 -24.27
CA PRO A 28 21.36 23.18 -24.61
C PRO A 28 20.58 23.62 -25.85
N PHE A 29 20.25 22.65 -26.69
CA PHE A 29 19.33 22.87 -27.80
C PHE A 29 17.91 23.04 -27.24
N VAL A 30 17.48 24.29 -27.12
CA VAL A 30 16.15 24.63 -26.61
C VAL A 30 15.23 24.97 -27.77
N PHE A 31 14.22 24.15 -28.02
CA PHE A 31 13.03 24.60 -28.74
C PHE A 31 12.18 25.43 -27.78
N ALA A 32 12.48 26.73 -27.69
CA ALA A 32 11.67 27.65 -26.91
C ALA A 32 10.56 28.19 -27.80
N THR A 33 9.31 27.97 -27.40
CA THR A 33 8.19 28.74 -27.94
C THR A 33 7.54 29.50 -26.78
N SER A 34 6.88 30.61 -27.06
CA SER A 34 6.11 31.33 -26.05
C SER A 34 4.71 30.70 -25.83
N ASN A 35 4.48 29.48 -26.33
CA ASN A 35 3.23 28.74 -26.30
C ASN A 35 3.54 27.22 -26.26
N SER A 36 2.74 26.37 -26.92
CA SER A 36 2.95 24.93 -27.01
C SER A 36 3.80 24.47 -28.22
N ILE A 37 4.46 23.32 -28.08
CA ILE A 37 5.01 22.54 -29.20
C ILE A 37 4.17 21.27 -29.35
N ASP A 38 3.64 21.03 -30.55
CA ASP A 38 2.88 19.83 -30.88
C ASP A 38 3.54 19.02 -31.99
N PHE A 39 3.47 17.70 -31.82
CA PHE A 39 3.77 16.74 -32.87
C PHE A 39 2.46 16.07 -33.26
N ALA A 40 1.84 16.61 -34.30
CA ALA A 40 0.65 16.05 -34.91
C ALA A 40 1.03 15.08 -36.04
N ILE A 41 0.29 13.99 -36.14
CA ILE A 41 0.28 13.15 -37.34
C ILE A 41 -1.13 13.30 -37.91
N ASP A 42 -1.21 13.76 -39.14
CA ASP A 42 -2.46 14.17 -39.79
C ASP A 42 -3.17 15.31 -39.01
N THR A 43 -4.40 15.08 -38.52
CA THR A 43 -5.19 16.07 -37.77
C THR A 43 -5.13 15.87 -36.25
N ASP A 44 -4.54 14.76 -35.80
CA ASP A 44 -4.60 14.35 -34.40
C ASP A 44 -3.28 14.70 -33.70
N LYS A 45 -3.40 15.26 -32.50
CA LYS A 45 -2.26 15.51 -31.61
C LYS A 45 -1.92 14.21 -30.90
N HIS A 46 -0.65 13.82 -30.91
CA HIS A 46 -0.20 12.60 -30.23
C HIS A 46 0.82 12.85 -29.13
N PHE A 47 1.57 13.94 -29.24
CA PHE A 47 2.48 14.43 -28.21
C PHE A 47 2.42 15.95 -28.18
N LEU A 48 2.07 16.49 -27.01
CA LEU A 48 1.94 17.91 -26.77
C LEU A 48 2.73 18.26 -25.50
N ILE A 49 3.58 19.28 -25.60
CA ILE A 49 4.11 19.98 -24.43
C ILE A 49 3.42 21.34 -24.40
N ASP A 50 2.67 21.62 -23.34
CA ASP A 50 1.94 22.88 -23.21
C ASP A 50 2.81 24.05 -22.74
N ASP A 51 2.20 25.20 -22.52
CA ASP A 51 2.88 26.44 -22.12
C ASP A 51 3.30 26.47 -20.65
N VAL A 52 2.81 25.53 -19.83
CA VAL A 52 3.26 25.34 -18.44
C VAL A 52 4.27 24.20 -18.29
N GLY A 53 4.53 23.44 -19.36
CA GLY A 53 5.52 22.38 -19.44
C GLY A 53 4.99 20.98 -19.18
N ASP A 54 3.66 20.81 -19.11
CA ASP A 54 3.04 19.50 -18.95
C ASP A 54 3.15 18.70 -20.26
N VAL A 55 3.36 17.39 -20.12
CA VAL A 55 3.49 16.44 -21.24
C VAL A 55 2.19 15.64 -21.38
N PHE A 56 1.53 15.79 -22.52
CA PHE A 56 0.30 15.06 -22.83
C PHE A 56 0.55 13.99 -23.89
N ILE A 57 -0.05 12.82 -23.67
CA ILE A 57 -0.17 11.74 -24.66
C ILE A 57 -1.66 11.57 -24.95
N GLU A 58 -2.16 12.25 -25.98
CA GLU A 58 -3.56 12.25 -26.35
C GLU A 58 -3.89 11.02 -27.21
N ASN A 59 -4.49 10.01 -26.58
CA ASN A 59 -4.95 8.79 -27.24
C ASN A 59 -6.14 8.19 -26.45
N ALA A 60 -7.09 7.51 -27.10
CA ALA A 60 -8.18 6.79 -26.42
C ALA A 60 -7.67 5.62 -25.55
N SER A 61 -6.43 5.19 -25.73
CA SER A 61 -5.73 4.16 -24.94
C SER A 61 -4.26 4.55 -24.81
N PRO A 62 -3.94 5.59 -24.03
CA PRO A 62 -2.58 6.11 -23.96
C PRO A 62 -1.66 5.06 -23.33
N LYS A 63 -0.51 4.85 -23.95
CA LYS A 63 0.52 3.94 -23.45
C LYS A 63 1.84 4.69 -23.38
N PHE A 64 2.34 4.87 -22.16
CA PHE A 64 3.71 5.30 -21.93
C PHE A 64 4.58 4.07 -21.68
N THR A 65 5.68 3.91 -22.40
CA THR A 65 6.58 2.76 -22.25
C THR A 65 8.01 3.25 -22.23
N LEU A 66 8.66 3.09 -21.08
CA LEU A 66 10.10 3.22 -20.93
C LEU A 66 10.71 1.84 -21.19
N LYS A 67 11.48 1.74 -22.28
CA LYS A 67 12.18 0.51 -22.65
C LYS A 67 13.58 0.87 -23.08
N ASP A 68 14.58 0.36 -22.37
CA ASP A 68 15.94 0.31 -22.90
C ASP A 68 16.00 -0.76 -23.99
N ILE A 69 16.24 -0.32 -25.22
CA ILE A 69 16.37 -1.18 -26.41
C ILE A 69 17.83 -1.39 -26.83
N THR A 70 18.77 -0.77 -26.11
CA THR A 70 20.18 -0.70 -26.51
C THR A 70 21.01 -1.82 -25.87
N SER A 71 20.58 -2.33 -24.72
CA SER A 71 21.25 -3.49 -24.14
C SER A 71 20.92 -4.78 -24.89
N THR A 72 21.97 -5.52 -25.24
CA THR A 72 21.88 -6.88 -25.80
C THR A 72 22.06 -7.96 -24.73
N THR A 73 22.32 -7.55 -23.48
CA THR A 73 22.53 -8.41 -22.32
C THR A 73 21.34 -8.25 -21.38
N GLU A 74 20.71 -9.38 -21.00
CA GLU A 74 19.44 -9.41 -20.23
C GLU A 74 19.50 -8.67 -18.87
N ILE A 75 20.70 -8.32 -18.40
CA ILE A 75 20.96 -7.72 -17.09
C ILE A 75 20.96 -6.19 -17.08
N ASP A 76 20.96 -5.51 -18.23
CA ASP A 76 21.03 -4.04 -18.28
C ASP A 76 19.74 -3.38 -18.75
N PHE A 77 18.62 -4.12 -18.81
CA PHE A 77 17.34 -3.49 -19.02
C PHE A 77 17.01 -2.63 -17.80
N SER A 78 17.09 -1.32 -17.97
CA SER A 78 16.62 -0.34 -17.00
C SER A 78 15.45 0.44 -17.60
N GLY A 79 14.50 0.77 -16.75
CA GLY A 79 13.36 1.59 -17.11
C GLY A 79 12.76 2.10 -15.81
N PHE A 80 13.02 3.36 -15.52
CA PHE A 80 12.53 4.00 -14.33
C PHE A 80 12.23 5.48 -14.61
N ILE A 81 11.33 6.01 -13.80
CA ILE A 81 11.06 7.44 -13.70
C ILE A 81 11.86 7.93 -12.50
N ASP A 82 12.81 8.81 -12.75
CA ASP A 82 13.58 9.48 -11.70
C ASP A 82 12.82 10.66 -11.12
N PHE A 83 12.97 10.83 -9.81
CA PHE A 83 12.55 12.03 -9.10
C PHE A 83 13.81 12.73 -8.60
N VAL A 84 14.12 13.90 -9.15
CA VAL A 84 15.27 14.74 -8.78
C VAL A 84 14.79 16.03 -8.13
N ASP A 85 15.56 16.56 -7.19
CA ASP A 85 15.27 17.87 -6.59
C ASP A 85 15.79 19.04 -7.46
N SER A 86 15.60 20.27 -6.99
CA SER A 86 16.05 21.48 -7.69
C SER A 86 17.57 21.62 -7.82
N THR A 87 18.35 20.74 -7.19
CA THR A 87 19.81 20.69 -7.23
C THR A 87 20.34 19.48 -8.00
N ASP A 88 19.47 18.79 -8.74
CA ASP A 88 19.77 17.58 -9.52
C ASP A 88 20.20 16.38 -8.65
N VAL A 89 19.79 16.37 -7.38
CA VAL A 89 19.98 15.22 -6.49
C VAL A 89 18.80 14.27 -6.65
N ARG A 90 19.07 13.01 -6.95
CA ARG A 90 18.03 11.97 -7.04
C ARG A 90 17.45 11.67 -5.67
N MET A 91 16.15 11.91 -5.55
CA MET A 91 15.34 11.63 -4.36
C MET A 91 14.86 10.18 -4.33
N GLY A 92 14.62 9.60 -5.51
CA GLY A 92 14.14 8.24 -5.65
C GLY A 92 13.70 7.93 -7.07
N TYR A 93 13.08 6.77 -7.26
CA TYR A 93 12.53 6.38 -8.56
C TYR A 93 11.37 5.39 -8.44
N MET A 94 10.62 5.27 -9.54
CA MET A 94 9.68 4.18 -9.79
C MET A 94 10.12 3.40 -11.03
N GLY A 95 10.38 2.10 -10.91
CA GLY A 95 10.82 1.29 -12.04
C GLY A 95 11.66 0.09 -11.63
N TYR A 96 12.47 -0.42 -12.54
CA TYR A 96 13.38 -1.55 -12.33
C TYR A 96 14.83 -1.05 -12.46
N PRO A 97 15.56 -0.88 -11.34
CA PRO A 97 16.96 -0.50 -11.37
C PRO A 97 17.77 -1.69 -11.87
N TYR A 98 18.81 -1.42 -12.65
CA TYR A 98 19.82 -2.37 -13.14
C TYR A 98 19.99 -3.59 -12.23
N SER A 99 19.34 -4.71 -12.56
CA SER A 99 19.44 -5.94 -11.78
C SER A 99 18.85 -7.13 -12.53
N THR A 100 19.24 -8.32 -12.11
CA THR A 100 18.59 -9.57 -12.49
C THR A 100 17.17 -9.72 -11.93
N SER A 101 16.71 -8.78 -11.09
CA SER A 101 15.39 -8.82 -10.48
C SER A 101 14.35 -8.23 -11.40
N ARG A 102 13.32 -9.02 -11.72
CA ARG A 102 12.16 -8.60 -12.53
C ARG A 102 11.08 -7.88 -11.69
N ALA A 103 11.46 -7.25 -10.58
CA ALA A 103 10.54 -6.57 -9.68
C ALA A 103 10.37 -5.09 -10.09
N LEU A 104 9.15 -4.58 -9.88
CA LEU A 104 8.89 -3.14 -9.87
C LEU A 104 9.23 -2.60 -8.49
N TYR A 105 10.02 -1.54 -8.45
CA TYR A 105 10.37 -0.83 -7.23
C TYR A 105 9.72 0.54 -7.22
N VAL A 106 9.29 0.94 -6.03
CA VAL A 106 9.06 2.33 -5.64
C VAL A 106 10.07 2.59 -4.53
N ARG A 107 11.07 3.43 -4.80
CA ARG A 107 12.22 3.56 -3.91
C ARG A 107 12.48 5.02 -3.58
N ASN A 108 12.59 5.30 -2.28
CA ASN A 108 13.25 6.49 -1.78
C ASN A 108 14.75 6.20 -1.62
N GLU A 109 15.60 7.08 -2.14
CA GLU A 109 17.06 6.96 -2.04
C GLU A 109 17.68 7.98 -1.08
N ILE A 110 16.87 8.88 -0.51
CA ILE A 110 17.32 9.83 0.50
C ILE A 110 17.48 9.14 1.85
N ILE A 111 18.67 9.31 2.44
CA ILE A 111 18.97 8.85 3.80
C ILE A 111 18.00 9.52 4.78
N GLY A 112 17.28 8.71 5.55
CA GLY A 112 16.27 9.21 6.49
C GLY A 112 14.95 9.63 5.82
N GLY A 113 14.84 9.55 4.49
CA GLY A 113 13.58 9.77 3.79
C GLY A 113 12.63 8.58 3.91
N GLU A 114 11.37 8.81 3.60
CA GLU A 114 10.27 7.86 3.80
C GLU A 114 9.45 7.71 2.51
N LEU A 115 8.71 6.60 2.39
CA LEU A 115 7.68 6.45 1.36
C LEU A 115 6.32 6.71 2.00
N SER A 116 5.69 7.83 1.66
CA SER A 116 4.40 8.26 2.23
C SER A 116 3.25 8.12 1.24
N PHE A 117 2.12 7.61 1.74
CA PHE A 117 0.86 7.49 1.01
C PHE A 117 -0.13 8.49 1.58
N CYS A 118 -0.54 9.47 0.78
CA CYS A 118 -1.34 10.59 1.22
C CYS A 118 -2.76 10.59 0.60
N THR A 119 -3.72 11.16 1.33
CA THR A 119 -5.06 11.48 0.81
C THR A 119 -5.43 12.87 1.30
N GLU A 120 -5.81 13.75 0.36
CA GLU A 120 -6.15 15.16 0.65
C GLU A 120 -5.04 15.91 1.41
N GLY A 121 -3.78 15.60 1.12
CA GLY A 121 -2.62 16.19 1.79
C GLY A 121 -2.27 15.59 3.17
N PHE A 122 -3.01 14.60 3.64
CA PHE A 122 -2.72 13.89 4.90
C PHE A 122 -2.09 12.53 4.66
N VAL A 123 -1.01 12.24 5.39
CA VAL A 123 -0.36 10.92 5.41
C VAL A 123 -1.32 9.89 6.03
N ARG A 124 -1.56 8.79 5.32
CA ARG A 124 -2.40 7.66 5.76
C ARG A 124 -1.57 6.43 6.07
N ALA A 125 -0.50 6.21 5.31
CA ALA A 125 0.48 5.18 5.58
C ALA A 125 1.89 5.64 5.20
N THR A 126 2.89 5.12 5.89
CA THR A 126 4.30 5.44 5.66
C THR A 126 5.16 4.19 5.81
N VAL A 127 6.12 4.00 4.90
CA VAL A 127 7.29 3.14 5.13
C VAL A 127 8.44 4.04 5.55
N THR A 128 8.89 3.90 6.79
CA THR A 128 9.96 4.72 7.38
C THR A 128 11.32 4.37 6.76
N ALA A 129 12.32 5.22 7.03
CA ALA A 129 13.71 4.95 6.65
C ALA A 129 14.29 3.66 7.29
N SER A 130 13.74 3.23 8.43
CA SER A 130 14.13 2.01 9.15
C SER A 130 13.31 0.77 8.75
N GLY A 131 12.38 0.93 7.80
CA GLY A 131 11.58 -0.15 7.20
C GLY A 131 10.37 -0.57 8.02
N GLU A 132 9.85 0.29 8.90
CA GLU A 132 8.57 0.11 9.58
C GLU A 132 7.42 0.59 8.70
N LEU A 133 6.28 -0.11 8.73
CA LEU A 133 5.02 0.31 8.13
C LEU A 133 4.11 0.93 9.19
N LEU A 134 3.81 2.22 9.03
CA LEU A 134 2.90 2.99 9.86
C LEU A 134 1.58 3.17 9.10
N VAL A 135 0.46 2.98 9.78
CA VAL A 135 -0.89 3.23 9.27
C VAL A 135 -1.64 4.10 10.28
N GLY A 136 -1.96 5.34 9.89
CA GLY A 136 -2.60 6.33 10.78
C GLY A 136 -1.70 6.93 11.87
N TYR A 137 -0.41 6.56 11.91
CA TYR A 137 0.60 7.22 12.75
C TYR A 137 1.37 8.25 11.94
N THR A 138 1.79 9.33 12.61
CA THR A 138 2.74 10.32 12.07
C THR A 138 4.13 10.19 12.67
N VAL A 139 4.31 9.31 13.66
CA VAL A 139 5.58 9.09 14.37
C VAL A 139 5.71 7.61 14.70
N ASP A 140 6.89 7.05 14.43
CA ASP A 140 7.28 5.70 14.80
C ASP A 140 7.33 5.54 16.34
N GLN A 141 6.69 4.50 16.86
CA GLN A 141 6.77 4.11 18.28
C GLN A 141 8.06 3.34 18.64
N GLY A 142 8.94 3.07 17.66
CA GLY A 142 10.31 2.59 17.82
C GLY A 142 10.47 1.09 18.15
N ALA A 143 9.36 0.37 18.33
CA ALA A 143 9.38 -1.04 18.77
C ALA A 143 8.71 -2.01 17.79
N TYR A 144 8.03 -1.53 16.75
CA TYR A 144 7.12 -2.34 15.94
C TYR A 144 7.33 -2.15 14.45
N LYS A 145 7.41 -3.25 13.69
CA LYS A 145 7.49 -3.21 12.22
C LYS A 145 6.17 -2.86 11.52
N LEU A 146 5.04 -3.14 12.16
CA LEU A 146 3.72 -2.69 11.71
C LEU A 146 3.04 -1.97 12.86
N GLN A 147 2.56 -0.76 12.59
CA GLN A 147 1.87 0.08 13.56
C GLN A 147 0.58 0.59 12.97
N VAL A 148 -0.53 0.33 13.64
CA VAL A 148 -1.86 0.77 13.20
C VAL A 148 -2.48 1.64 14.30
N ASN A 149 -2.76 2.90 13.99
CA ASN A 149 -3.47 3.82 14.86
C ASN A 149 -4.95 3.82 14.48
N GLY A 150 -5.71 2.92 15.11
CA GLY A 150 -7.12 2.73 14.82
C GLY A 150 -7.51 1.25 14.86
N ALA A 151 -8.73 0.95 14.43
CA ALA A 151 -9.21 -0.42 14.35
C ALA A 151 -8.56 -1.14 13.16
N ALA A 152 -8.06 -2.35 13.40
CA ALA A 152 -7.65 -3.28 12.35
C ALA A 152 -8.71 -4.36 12.21
N LEU A 153 -9.23 -4.57 10.99
CA LEU A 153 -10.07 -5.71 10.68
C LEU A 153 -9.20 -6.84 10.15
N ILE A 154 -9.21 -7.98 10.83
CA ILE A 154 -8.59 -9.21 10.36
C ILE A 154 -9.72 -10.23 10.20
N ALA A 155 -10.10 -10.50 8.96
CA ALA A 155 -11.24 -11.36 8.64
C ALA A 155 -10.91 -12.87 8.71
N GLY A 156 -9.64 -13.22 8.91
CA GLY A 156 -9.16 -14.60 9.03
C GLY A 156 -8.43 -14.84 10.34
N ASP A 157 -7.73 -15.97 10.40
CA ASP A 157 -6.96 -16.35 11.59
C ASP A 157 -5.73 -15.44 11.77
N VAL A 158 -5.40 -15.17 13.04
CA VAL A 158 -4.16 -14.50 13.43
C VAL A 158 -3.26 -15.54 14.10
N ASP A 159 -2.16 -15.88 13.43
CA ASP A 159 -1.11 -16.70 14.04
C ASP A 159 -0.12 -15.80 14.78
N VAL A 160 0.03 -16.02 16.09
CA VAL A 160 0.96 -15.28 16.95
C VAL A 160 1.94 -16.28 17.53
N THR A 161 3.13 -16.34 16.94
CA THR A 161 4.24 -17.22 17.40
C THR A 161 4.92 -16.70 18.67
N GLY A 162 4.72 -15.41 18.98
CA GLY A 162 5.22 -14.76 20.19
C GLY A 162 4.11 -14.46 21.20
N THR A 163 4.21 -13.31 21.86
CA THR A 163 3.23 -12.88 22.86
C THR A 163 2.21 -11.92 22.26
N LEU A 164 0.92 -12.26 22.33
CA LEU A 164 -0.15 -11.29 22.10
C LEU A 164 -0.34 -10.44 23.36
N ARG A 165 -0.12 -9.13 23.25
CA ARG A 165 -0.43 -8.15 24.31
C ARG A 165 -1.64 -7.33 23.89
N GLN A 166 -2.77 -7.52 24.56
CA GLN A 166 -4.00 -6.78 24.28
C GLN A 166 -4.49 -6.08 25.55
N ALA A 167 -4.73 -4.78 25.46
CA ALA A 167 -5.35 -4.01 26.54
C ALA A 167 -6.88 -4.08 26.38
N GLY A 168 -7.50 -5.02 27.10
CA GLY A 168 -8.94 -5.27 27.04
C GLY A 168 -9.33 -6.20 25.90
N VAL A 169 -10.02 -7.28 26.22
CA VAL A 169 -10.56 -8.23 25.24
C VAL A 169 -12.08 -8.24 25.40
N GLU A 170 -12.79 -7.68 24.43
CA GLU A 170 -14.24 -7.85 24.34
C GLU A 170 -14.52 -9.09 23.50
N VAL A 171 -15.07 -10.12 24.13
CA VAL A 171 -15.39 -11.38 23.46
C VAL A 171 -16.89 -11.52 23.39
N ALA A 172 -17.43 -11.42 22.16
CA ALA A 172 -18.86 -11.48 21.89
C ALA A 172 -19.53 -12.74 22.49
N THR A 173 -18.79 -13.85 22.59
CA THR A 173 -19.24 -15.05 23.29
C THR A 173 -18.15 -15.60 24.18
N LEU A 174 -18.36 -15.61 25.50
CA LEU A 174 -17.44 -16.21 26.49
C LEU A 174 -17.01 -17.63 26.11
N GLN A 175 -17.83 -18.39 25.36
CA GLN A 175 -17.53 -19.74 24.94
C GLN A 175 -16.21 -19.87 24.15
N SER A 176 -15.88 -18.92 23.26
CA SER A 176 -14.67 -19.02 22.42
C SER A 176 -13.37 -18.83 23.22
N LEU A 177 -13.39 -18.00 24.27
CA LEU A 177 -12.26 -17.90 25.22
C LEU A 177 -12.06 -19.22 25.97
N LEU A 178 -13.15 -19.87 26.35
CA LEU A 178 -13.09 -21.07 27.19
C LEU A 178 -12.68 -22.32 26.41
N ASP A 179 -13.04 -22.39 25.12
CA ASP A 179 -12.56 -23.42 24.20
C ASP A 179 -11.05 -23.28 23.93
N GLY A 180 -10.53 -22.05 23.86
CA GLY A 180 -9.10 -21.77 23.67
C GLY A 180 -8.22 -22.00 24.91
N VAL A 181 -8.77 -21.89 26.13
CA VAL A 181 -8.04 -22.14 27.38
C VAL A 181 -8.08 -23.62 27.78
N GLY A 182 -8.77 -24.48 27.02
CA GLY A 182 -8.88 -25.91 27.29
C GLY A 182 -9.65 -26.25 28.57
N LEU A 183 -10.51 -25.33 29.04
CA LEU A 183 -11.37 -25.58 30.20
C LEU A 183 -12.57 -26.40 29.76
N GLY A 184 -12.50 -27.72 29.93
CA GLY A 184 -13.66 -28.60 29.70
C GLY A 184 -14.80 -28.21 30.64
N LYS A 185 -15.95 -27.78 30.12
CA LYS A 185 -17.04 -27.27 30.95
C LYS A 185 -18.42 -27.48 30.32
N SER A 186 -19.45 -27.43 31.16
CA SER A 186 -20.87 -27.32 30.79
C SER A 186 -21.50 -26.19 31.59
N LEU A 187 -22.12 -25.22 30.91
CA LEU A 187 -22.85 -24.09 31.53
C LEU A 187 -24.33 -24.41 31.83
N ALA A 188 -24.72 -25.68 31.78
CA ALA A 188 -26.10 -26.07 32.06
C ALA A 188 -26.51 -25.76 33.52
N ALA A 189 -27.82 -25.79 33.80
CA ALA A 189 -28.35 -25.67 35.16
C ALA A 189 -27.75 -26.72 36.12
N ASN A 190 -27.35 -27.87 35.58
CA ASN A 190 -26.49 -28.85 36.23
C ASN A 190 -25.19 -28.94 35.41
N GLY A 191 -24.23 -28.08 35.73
CA GLY A 191 -23.03 -27.87 34.94
C GLY A 191 -21.75 -28.22 35.69
N TYR A 192 -20.62 -28.05 35.00
CA TYR A 192 -19.30 -28.24 35.59
C TYR A 192 -18.24 -27.37 34.89
N ALA A 193 -17.09 -27.18 35.54
CA ALA A 193 -15.88 -26.65 34.94
C ALA A 193 -14.66 -27.45 35.41
N THR A 194 -13.82 -27.88 34.47
CA THR A 194 -12.54 -28.53 34.73
C THR A 194 -11.43 -27.50 34.59
N LEU A 195 -10.73 -27.25 35.70
CA LEU A 195 -9.59 -26.34 35.77
C LEU A 195 -8.29 -27.06 35.38
N PRO A 196 -7.23 -26.32 35.01
CA PRO A 196 -5.91 -26.90 34.78
C PRO A 196 -5.44 -27.62 36.06
N GLY A 197 -4.90 -28.83 35.91
CA GLY A 197 -4.58 -29.71 37.04
C GLY A 197 -5.71 -30.65 37.47
N GLY A 198 -6.84 -30.68 36.74
CA GLY A 198 -7.88 -31.70 36.89
C GLY A 198 -8.90 -31.44 38.00
N LEU A 199 -8.88 -30.27 38.63
CA LEU A 199 -9.91 -29.87 39.59
C LEU A 199 -11.24 -29.66 38.85
N ILE A 200 -12.28 -30.41 39.24
CA ILE A 200 -13.63 -30.29 38.69
C ILE A 200 -14.52 -29.57 39.69
N ILE A 201 -15.13 -28.46 39.28
CA ILE A 201 -16.17 -27.75 40.03
C ILE A 201 -17.51 -28.12 39.39
N GLN A 202 -18.45 -28.65 40.17
CA GLN A 202 -19.80 -29.02 39.69
C GLN A 202 -20.86 -28.18 40.41
N TRP A 203 -21.97 -27.91 39.72
CA TRP A 203 -23.16 -27.29 40.31
C TRP A 203 -24.42 -27.96 39.79
N GLY A 204 -25.52 -27.83 40.54
CA GLY A 204 -26.80 -28.35 40.13
C GLY A 204 -27.95 -27.90 41.01
N LEU A 205 -29.17 -27.99 40.47
CA LEU A 205 -30.42 -27.77 41.19
C LEU A 205 -30.93 -29.10 41.73
N THR A 206 -30.97 -29.23 43.05
CA THR A 206 -31.69 -30.34 43.70
C THR A 206 -33.12 -29.91 43.94
N ARG A 207 -34.10 -30.58 43.32
CA ARG A 207 -35.51 -30.39 43.68
C ARG A 207 -35.75 -30.98 45.08
N MET A 208 -35.96 -30.12 46.07
CA MET A 208 -36.50 -30.56 47.36
C MET A 208 -38.01 -30.77 47.21
N ALA A 209 -38.45 -32.03 47.18
CA ALA A 209 -39.86 -32.36 47.30
C ALA A 209 -40.26 -32.23 48.78
N LEU A 210 -41.07 -31.21 49.10
CA LEU A 210 -41.72 -31.11 50.40
C LEU A 210 -42.95 -32.03 50.38
N THR A 211 -42.84 -33.22 50.96
CA THR A 211 -44.01 -34.06 51.21
C THR A 211 -44.77 -33.50 52.39
N LEU A 212 -45.81 -32.69 52.12
CA LEU A 212 -46.80 -32.33 53.14
C LEU A 212 -47.54 -33.62 53.53
N ALA A 213 -47.20 -34.19 54.68
CA ALA A 213 -48.05 -35.19 55.30
C ALA A 213 -49.41 -34.55 55.56
N SER A 214 -50.49 -35.17 55.09
CA SER A 214 -51.85 -34.74 55.41
C SER A 214 -52.02 -34.74 56.92
N TRP A 215 -52.13 -33.56 57.52
CA TRP A 215 -52.63 -33.43 58.87
C TRP A 215 -54.13 -33.68 58.84
N ASP A 216 -54.56 -34.85 59.30
CA ASP A 216 -55.96 -35.08 59.67
C ASP A 216 -56.28 -34.19 60.88
N VAL A 217 -56.87 -33.04 60.62
CA VAL A 217 -57.44 -32.18 61.67
C VAL A 217 -58.77 -32.81 62.09
N HIS A 218 -58.76 -33.57 63.19
CA HIS A 218 -59.99 -33.92 63.90
C HIS A 218 -60.52 -32.68 64.61
N LEU A 219 -61.57 -32.08 64.06
CA LEU A 219 -62.39 -31.09 64.77
C LEU A 219 -63.35 -31.85 65.68
N SER A 220 -63.19 -31.67 66.99
CA SER A 220 -64.12 -32.09 68.05
C SER A 220 -65.34 -31.20 68.12
#